data_AF-A0A2K0UD05-F1
#
_entry.id   AF-A0A2K0UD05-F1
#
_cell.length_a   1.000
_cell.length_b   1.000
_cell.length_c   1.000
_cell.angle_alpha   90.00
_cell.angle_beta   90.00
_cell.angle_gamma   90.00
#
_symmetry.space_group_name_H-M   'P 1'
#
loop_
_entity.id
_entity.type
_entity.pdbx_description
1 polymer ?
#
loop_
_entity_poly.entity_id
_entity_poly.type
_entity_poly.pdbx_seq_one_letter_code
_entity_poly.pdbx_strand_id
1 'polypeptide(L)'
;MAADMGGGGPPPSTLAAQLVESIAASTKVSRTDENSELKGLLATIQRVKDNPDLLKSPDDRIEHNHMLIYVYCRVVLENIKLDDPFLDRANVRTESQKAINFLRFTIKETPSVLLHQNENRGLLFRGQEPLWVWLLPQLLRLLGHPQCLELDSSIEGFLQYILLLVARTGSLWKLAPFLGLYLRASLTSLLDHLQSPSLVPSHTDFRTNLELPPSFALDQILIEDREATTKRLSYSIYTVRQGLHLASSLARVLAYPLTSPDSAFSSSVSLLENGPWLIDSYLDLRHIQKRWELPSQSTPLPLAELTMEIIKSSITSDHPSASLIEKSCALLILLCSEMISPPDELVQPTPAGDQARSIFCMALISIAQVSLKSYSIGRFAASKLVQELILLSSQYSTIGEDTDIWRSVTFLRQSIGSLAQEPRESFQDSIHPSRFQDVELRKCIQDLHLNYDAPNHATNAKKKRKLSEESTDFLTILTHGIFETLQVTPPSDDDVVLFEQIFL
;
A
#
# COMPACT_ATOMS: atom_id res chain seq x y z
N MET A 1 34.76 -22.40 -5.69
CA MET A 1 34.21 -23.34 -4.70
C MET A 1 33.75 -22.55 -3.49
N ALA A 2 32.45 -22.27 -3.42
CA ALA A 2 31.74 -21.80 -2.23
C ALA A 2 30.30 -22.27 -2.39
N ALA A 3 29.80 -22.96 -1.38
CA ALA A 3 28.55 -23.73 -1.41
C ALA A 3 27.33 -22.81 -1.31
N ASP A 4 26.39 -23.05 -2.22
CA ASP A 4 25.05 -22.50 -2.26
C ASP A 4 24.18 -23.26 -1.25
N MET A 5 23.85 -22.63 -0.12
CA MET A 5 22.85 -23.15 0.81
C MET A 5 21.45 -22.74 0.31
N GLY A 6 21.00 -23.45 -0.73
CA GLY A 6 19.63 -23.37 -1.23
C GLY A 6 18.66 -24.00 -0.22
N GLY A 7 17.82 -23.16 0.39
CA GLY A 7 16.59 -23.58 1.05
C GLY A 7 15.59 -24.11 0.03
N GLY A 8 15.81 -25.33 -0.46
CA GLY A 8 14.90 -26.05 -1.34
C GLY A 8 13.79 -26.71 -0.52
N GLY A 9 12.56 -26.23 -0.66
CA GLY A 9 11.38 -26.98 -0.25
C GLY A 9 11.29 -28.31 -1.02
N PRO A 10 10.56 -29.31 -0.47
CA PRO A 10 10.53 -30.64 -1.07
C PRO A 10 9.84 -30.60 -2.46
N PRO A 11 10.25 -31.48 -3.39
CA PRO A 11 9.74 -31.50 -4.76
C PRO A 11 8.22 -31.75 -4.81
N PRO A 12 7.54 -31.40 -5.91
CA PRO A 12 6.07 -31.47 -6.03
C PRO A 12 5.53 -32.89 -5.83
N SER A 13 6.35 -33.90 -6.15
CA SER A 13 6.08 -35.32 -5.92
C SER A 13 5.99 -35.71 -4.43
N THR A 14 6.66 -34.97 -3.54
CA THR A 14 6.61 -35.17 -2.07
C THR A 14 5.37 -34.47 -1.47
N LEU A 15 4.97 -33.33 -2.03
CA LEU A 15 3.74 -32.64 -1.62
C LEU A 15 2.48 -33.37 -2.14
N ALA A 16 2.54 -33.98 -3.32
CA ALA A 16 1.51 -34.91 -3.80
C ALA A 16 1.37 -36.13 -2.88
N ALA A 17 2.48 -36.62 -2.29
CA ALA A 17 2.44 -37.68 -1.28
C ALA A 17 1.74 -37.22 0.02
N GLN A 18 2.07 -36.03 0.50
CA GLN A 18 1.37 -35.43 1.65
C GLN A 18 -0.12 -35.23 1.36
N LEU A 19 -0.49 -34.79 0.16
CA LEU A 19 -1.90 -34.65 -0.23
C LEU A 19 -2.64 -35.99 -0.19
N VAL A 20 -2.04 -37.06 -0.71
CA VAL A 20 -2.62 -38.42 -0.64
C VAL A 20 -2.77 -38.88 0.82
N GLU A 21 -1.79 -38.62 1.69
CA GLU A 21 -1.85 -38.95 3.13
C GLU A 21 -2.89 -38.10 3.89
N SER A 22 -2.95 -36.79 3.66
CA SER A 22 -3.92 -35.87 4.26
C SER A 22 -5.36 -36.25 3.91
N ILE A 23 -5.60 -36.68 2.67
CA ILE A 23 -6.94 -37.11 2.21
C ILE A 23 -7.31 -38.48 2.78
N ALA A 24 -6.35 -39.41 2.84
CA ALA A 24 -6.58 -40.72 3.45
C ALA A 24 -7.00 -40.60 4.93
N ALA A 25 -6.46 -39.61 5.66
CA ALA A 25 -6.85 -39.33 7.05
C ALA A 25 -8.20 -38.58 7.19
N SER A 26 -8.64 -37.84 6.17
CA SER A 26 -9.78 -36.90 6.23
C SER A 26 -11.11 -37.48 5.71
N THR A 27 -11.19 -38.77 5.41
CA THR A 27 -12.42 -39.40 4.84
C THR A 27 -13.54 -39.57 5.88
N LYS A 28 -14.20 -38.45 6.23
CA LYS A 28 -15.51 -38.41 6.90
C LYS A 28 -16.40 -37.25 6.39
N VAL A 29 -16.67 -37.11 5.09
CA VAL A 29 -17.88 -36.39 4.62
C VAL A 29 -18.43 -37.00 3.32
N SER A 30 -19.77 -37.03 3.26
CA SER A 30 -20.68 -37.69 2.31
C SER A 30 -20.98 -36.88 1.05
N ARG A 31 -20.69 -37.47 -0.12
CA ARG A 31 -21.42 -37.41 -1.41
C ARG A 31 -20.73 -38.39 -2.37
N THR A 32 -21.48 -39.33 -2.95
CA THR A 32 -20.91 -40.48 -3.70
C THR A 32 -20.11 -40.05 -4.92
N ASP A 33 -20.60 -39.05 -5.65
CA ASP A 33 -20.05 -38.64 -6.93
C ASP A 33 -18.80 -37.77 -6.74
N GLU A 34 -18.83 -36.84 -5.78
CA GLU A 34 -17.68 -36.04 -5.34
C GLU A 34 -16.50 -36.92 -4.92
N ASN A 35 -16.78 -37.98 -4.15
CA ASN A 35 -15.77 -38.90 -3.69
C ASN A 35 -15.23 -39.79 -4.82
N SER A 36 -16.05 -40.08 -5.84
CA SER A 36 -15.63 -40.89 -7.00
C SER A 36 -14.68 -40.14 -7.94
N GLU A 37 -14.96 -38.88 -8.26
CA GLU A 37 -14.08 -38.02 -9.07
C GLU A 37 -12.74 -37.84 -8.35
N LEU A 38 -12.77 -37.42 -7.08
CA LEU A 38 -11.57 -37.15 -6.30
C LEU A 38 -10.68 -38.41 -6.21
N LYS A 39 -11.26 -39.59 -5.98
CA LYS A 39 -10.53 -40.87 -6.00
C LYS A 39 -9.89 -41.15 -7.36
N GLY A 40 -10.59 -40.88 -8.47
CA GLY A 40 -10.06 -41.05 -9.83
C GLY A 40 -8.89 -40.11 -10.12
N LEU A 41 -9.00 -38.84 -9.71
CA LEU A 41 -7.93 -37.85 -9.86
C LEU A 41 -6.72 -38.21 -9.00
N LEU A 42 -6.92 -38.65 -7.76
CA LEU A 42 -5.83 -39.11 -6.88
C LEU A 42 -5.10 -40.33 -7.45
N ALA A 43 -5.82 -41.28 -8.04
CA ALA A 43 -5.19 -42.42 -8.70
C ALA A 43 -4.34 -41.96 -9.91
N THR A 44 -4.80 -40.95 -10.64
CA THR A 44 -4.04 -40.36 -11.75
C THR A 44 -2.79 -39.63 -11.24
N ILE A 45 -2.91 -38.86 -10.16
CA ILE A 45 -1.79 -38.18 -9.49
C ILE A 45 -0.74 -39.20 -9.03
N GLN A 46 -1.19 -40.27 -8.36
CA GLN A 46 -0.29 -41.32 -7.87
C GLN A 46 0.41 -42.04 -9.03
N ARG A 47 -0.28 -42.31 -10.14
CA ARG A 47 0.32 -42.92 -11.34
C ARG A 47 1.41 -42.05 -11.96
N VAL A 48 1.19 -40.74 -12.06
CA VAL A 48 2.18 -39.79 -12.59
C VAL A 48 3.35 -39.62 -11.62
N LYS A 49 3.10 -39.66 -10.31
CA LYS A 49 4.15 -39.67 -9.29
C LYS A 49 5.04 -40.92 -9.41
N ASP A 50 4.44 -42.09 -9.60
CA ASP A 50 5.16 -43.37 -9.73
C ASP A 50 5.88 -43.49 -11.08
N ASN A 51 5.40 -42.79 -12.11
CA ASN A 51 6.04 -42.74 -13.43
C ASN A 51 5.97 -41.32 -14.03
N PRO A 52 6.93 -40.44 -13.70
CA PRO A 52 6.95 -39.05 -14.18
C PRO A 52 7.08 -38.91 -15.71
N ASP A 53 7.62 -39.92 -16.40
CA ASP A 53 7.79 -39.94 -17.86
C ASP A 53 6.45 -40.00 -18.63
N LEU A 54 5.34 -40.14 -17.92
CA LEU A 54 3.99 -40.00 -18.48
C LEU A 54 3.69 -38.58 -18.97
N LEU A 55 4.35 -37.56 -18.43
CA LEU A 55 4.18 -36.16 -18.84
C LEU A 55 5.19 -35.79 -19.93
N LYS A 56 4.85 -36.13 -21.18
CA LYS A 56 5.78 -36.02 -22.32
C LYS A 56 5.81 -34.62 -22.90
N SER A 57 4.66 -33.93 -22.93
CA SER A 57 4.54 -32.59 -23.48
C SER A 57 4.48 -31.51 -22.39
N PRO A 58 4.83 -30.26 -22.71
CA PRO A 58 4.57 -29.12 -21.81
C PRO A 58 3.09 -28.97 -21.46
N ASP A 59 2.18 -29.29 -22.39
CA ASP A 59 0.74 -29.21 -22.17
C ASP A 59 0.26 -30.28 -21.19
N ASP A 60 0.80 -31.51 -21.26
CA ASP A 60 0.52 -32.58 -20.30
C ASP A 60 0.89 -32.13 -18.87
N ARG A 61 2.00 -31.39 -18.73
CA ARG A 61 2.46 -30.84 -17.44
C ARG A 61 1.54 -29.74 -16.94
N ILE A 62 1.06 -28.87 -17.83
CA ILE A 62 0.10 -27.82 -17.48
C ILE A 62 -1.21 -28.46 -17.00
N GLU A 63 -1.75 -29.44 -17.74
CA GLU A 63 -2.98 -30.14 -17.36
C GLU A 63 -2.82 -30.90 -16.04
N HIS A 64 -1.69 -31.58 -15.83
CA HIS A 64 -1.39 -32.25 -14.58
C HIS A 64 -1.30 -31.29 -13.39
N ASN A 65 -0.59 -30.17 -13.55
CA ASN A 65 -0.46 -29.15 -12.50
C ASN A 65 -1.79 -28.43 -12.23
N HIS A 66 -2.61 -28.25 -13.28
CA HIS A 66 -3.96 -27.74 -13.15
C HIS A 66 -4.84 -28.69 -12.29
N MET A 67 -4.82 -29.99 -12.60
CA MET A 67 -5.50 -31.02 -11.82
C MET A 67 -5.02 -31.06 -10.35
N LEU A 68 -3.70 -30.98 -10.13
CA LEU A 68 -3.13 -30.96 -8.79
C LEU A 68 -3.64 -29.77 -7.95
N ILE A 69 -3.64 -28.57 -8.54
CA ILE A 69 -4.18 -27.36 -7.88
C ILE A 69 -5.66 -27.53 -7.56
N TYR A 70 -6.46 -28.02 -8.51
CA TYR A 70 -7.88 -28.28 -8.31
C TYR A 70 -8.13 -29.24 -7.14
N VAL A 71 -7.47 -30.41 -7.13
CA VAL A 71 -7.60 -31.41 -6.08
C VAL A 71 -7.21 -30.83 -4.71
N TYR A 72 -6.08 -30.12 -4.64
CA TYR A 72 -5.60 -29.52 -3.38
C TYR A 72 -6.60 -28.48 -2.84
N CYS A 73 -7.11 -27.62 -3.70
CA CYS A 73 -8.08 -26.59 -3.32
C CYS A 73 -9.40 -27.20 -2.85
N ARG A 74 -9.93 -28.21 -3.55
CA ARG A 74 -11.15 -28.94 -3.18
C ARG A 74 -11.04 -29.62 -1.81
N VAL A 75 -9.87 -30.19 -1.52
CA VAL A 75 -9.62 -30.95 -0.30
C VAL A 75 -9.33 -30.05 0.90
N VAL A 76 -8.56 -29.00 0.69
CA VAL A 76 -8.08 -28.17 1.80
C VAL A 76 -8.90 -26.89 1.88
N LEU A 77 -8.78 -26.04 0.85
CA LEU A 77 -9.33 -24.69 0.91
C LEU A 77 -10.85 -24.69 0.96
N GLU A 78 -11.55 -25.44 0.12
CA GLU A 78 -13.01 -25.45 0.09
C GLU A 78 -13.65 -26.10 1.33
N ASN A 79 -12.93 -26.98 2.03
CA ASN A 79 -13.44 -27.65 3.23
C ASN A 79 -13.39 -26.78 4.49
N ILE A 80 -12.75 -25.61 4.44
CA ILE A 80 -12.74 -24.66 5.56
C ILE A 80 -14.13 -24.01 5.69
N LYS A 81 -14.85 -24.39 6.76
CA LYS A 81 -16.17 -23.86 7.11
C LYS A 81 -16.03 -22.64 8.02
N LEU A 82 -15.98 -21.46 7.42
CA LEU A 82 -15.80 -20.19 8.14
C LEU A 82 -16.98 -19.81 9.04
N ASP A 83 -18.16 -20.40 8.80
CA ASP A 83 -19.35 -20.21 9.62
C ASP A 83 -19.35 -21.08 10.89
N ASP A 84 -18.39 -22.00 11.04
CA ASP A 84 -18.29 -22.87 12.22
C ASP A 84 -17.66 -22.11 13.40
N PRO A 85 -18.38 -21.90 14.52
CA PRO A 85 -17.82 -21.22 15.69
C PRO A 85 -16.73 -22.04 16.40
N PHE A 86 -16.64 -23.35 16.14
CA PHE A 86 -15.67 -24.27 16.74
C PHE A 86 -14.57 -24.70 15.77
N LEU A 87 -14.36 -23.93 14.69
CA LEU A 87 -13.31 -24.18 13.72
C LEU A 87 -11.95 -24.32 14.42
N ASP A 88 -11.26 -25.44 14.16
CA ASP A 88 -9.89 -25.64 14.63
C ASP A 88 -8.94 -24.70 13.88
N ARG A 89 -8.73 -23.52 14.48
CA ARG A 89 -7.93 -22.44 13.89
C ARG A 89 -6.48 -22.87 13.66
N ALA A 90 -5.92 -23.70 14.54
CA ALA A 90 -4.55 -24.17 14.42
C ALA A 90 -4.41 -25.09 13.20
N ASN A 91 -5.33 -26.06 13.06
CA ASN A 91 -5.35 -26.93 11.90
C ASN A 91 -5.61 -26.16 10.60
N VAL A 92 -6.60 -25.26 10.59
CA VAL A 92 -6.91 -24.42 9.41
C VAL A 92 -5.71 -23.58 9.00
N ARG A 93 -5.00 -22.97 9.96
CA ARG A 93 -3.78 -22.22 9.69
C ARG A 93 -2.71 -23.13 9.06
N THR A 94 -2.41 -24.27 9.67
CA THR A 94 -1.39 -25.21 9.19
C THR A 94 -1.70 -25.69 7.77
N GLU A 95 -2.93 -26.13 7.52
CA GLU A 95 -3.31 -26.65 6.21
C GLU A 95 -3.41 -25.55 5.15
N SER A 96 -3.91 -24.36 5.50
CA SER A 96 -3.93 -23.21 4.58
C SER A 96 -2.51 -22.75 4.24
N GLN A 97 -1.58 -22.75 5.20
CA GLN A 97 -0.19 -22.41 4.93
C GLN A 97 0.47 -23.41 3.98
N LYS A 98 0.23 -24.71 4.19
CA LYS A 98 0.68 -25.76 3.28
C LYS A 98 0.08 -25.56 1.89
N ALA A 99 -1.21 -25.22 1.80
CA ALA A 99 -1.88 -24.91 0.54
C ALA A 99 -1.23 -23.74 -0.19
N ILE A 100 -1.02 -22.61 0.48
CA ILE A 100 -0.40 -21.42 -0.10
C ILE A 100 1.02 -21.74 -0.60
N ASN A 101 1.81 -22.47 0.20
CA ASN A 101 3.16 -22.88 -0.19
C ASN A 101 3.15 -23.82 -1.40
N PHE A 102 2.22 -24.78 -1.42
CA PHE A 102 2.01 -25.69 -2.54
C PHE A 102 1.65 -24.93 -3.82
N LEU A 103 0.63 -24.05 -3.75
CA LEU A 103 0.22 -23.21 -4.88
C LEU A 103 1.39 -22.38 -5.41
N ARG A 104 2.13 -21.72 -4.52
CA ARG A 104 3.30 -20.93 -4.88
C ARG A 104 4.34 -21.77 -5.60
N PHE A 105 4.61 -22.98 -5.11
CA PHE A 105 5.58 -23.89 -5.70
C PHE A 105 5.13 -24.37 -7.10
N THR A 106 3.92 -24.89 -7.22
CA THR A 106 3.39 -25.43 -8.50
C THR A 106 3.27 -24.34 -9.56
N ILE A 107 2.79 -23.15 -9.19
CA ILE A 107 2.67 -22.01 -10.12
C ILE A 107 4.06 -21.50 -10.55
N LYS A 108 5.07 -21.54 -9.66
CA LYS A 108 6.45 -21.20 -10.03
C LYS A 108 7.00 -22.13 -11.11
N GLU A 109 6.75 -23.44 -10.98
CA GLU A 109 7.23 -24.43 -11.94
C GLU A 109 6.49 -24.37 -13.26
N THR A 110 5.21 -24.02 -13.27
CA THR A 110 4.39 -23.93 -14.49
C THR A 110 3.52 -22.68 -14.48
N PRO A 111 4.08 -21.48 -14.75
CA PRO A 111 3.34 -20.22 -14.65
C PRO A 111 2.11 -20.13 -15.56
N SER A 112 2.19 -20.73 -16.75
CA SER A 112 1.10 -20.79 -17.73
C SER A 112 -0.16 -21.50 -17.21
N VAL A 113 -0.06 -22.29 -16.13
CA VAL A 113 -1.19 -22.95 -15.49
C VAL A 113 -2.27 -21.97 -15.04
N LEU A 114 -1.89 -20.72 -14.72
CA LEU A 114 -2.82 -19.66 -14.34
C LEU A 114 -3.82 -19.35 -15.46
N LEU A 115 -3.39 -19.39 -16.71
CA LEU A 115 -4.22 -19.10 -17.89
C LEU A 115 -4.99 -20.31 -18.40
N HIS A 116 -4.67 -21.52 -17.93
CA HIS A 116 -5.26 -22.75 -18.43
C HIS A 116 -6.76 -22.81 -18.11
N GLN A 117 -7.57 -23.27 -19.07
CA GLN A 117 -9.04 -23.41 -18.99
C GLN A 117 -9.42 -24.89 -18.86
N ASN A 118 -10.67 -25.21 -18.49
CA ASN A 118 -11.14 -26.59 -18.31
C ASN A 118 -11.85 -27.11 -19.56
N GLU A 119 -11.27 -26.93 -20.75
CA GLU A 119 -11.98 -27.04 -22.04
C GLU A 119 -12.83 -28.31 -22.17
N ASN A 120 -12.30 -29.45 -21.74
CA ASN A 120 -12.98 -30.75 -21.84
C ASN A 120 -14.03 -31.03 -20.73
N ARG A 121 -14.25 -30.08 -19.81
CA ARG A 121 -15.07 -30.25 -18.59
C ARG A 121 -14.70 -31.51 -17.80
N GLY A 122 -13.41 -31.89 -17.83
CA GLY A 122 -12.91 -33.10 -17.18
C GLY A 122 -12.96 -33.05 -15.65
N LEU A 123 -13.09 -31.85 -15.10
CA LEU A 123 -13.21 -31.58 -13.66
C LEU A 123 -14.62 -31.07 -13.36
N LEU A 124 -15.39 -31.82 -12.55
CA LEU A 124 -16.83 -31.64 -12.35
C LEU A 124 -17.18 -30.32 -11.66
N PHE A 125 -16.34 -29.84 -10.74
CA PHE A 125 -16.58 -28.63 -9.95
C PHE A 125 -15.81 -27.40 -10.46
N ARG A 126 -15.28 -27.47 -11.68
CA ARG A 126 -14.54 -26.39 -12.33
C ARG A 126 -15.22 -25.99 -13.63
N GLY A 127 -15.35 -24.69 -13.88
CA GLY A 127 -15.92 -24.17 -15.11
C GLY A 127 -14.85 -23.91 -16.15
N GLN A 128 -15.23 -23.25 -17.25
CA GLN A 128 -14.31 -22.95 -18.34
C GLN A 128 -13.39 -21.76 -18.07
N GLU A 129 -13.59 -21.05 -16.97
CA GLU A 129 -12.76 -19.91 -16.61
C GLU A 129 -11.26 -20.26 -16.48
N PRO A 130 -10.36 -19.31 -16.77
CA PRO A 130 -8.95 -19.43 -16.44
C PRO A 130 -8.75 -19.78 -14.97
N LEU A 131 -7.78 -20.65 -14.66
CA LEU A 131 -7.55 -21.14 -13.28
C LEU A 131 -7.48 -20.01 -12.26
N TRP A 132 -6.79 -18.91 -12.58
CA TRP A 132 -6.61 -17.81 -11.64
C TRP A 132 -7.95 -17.18 -11.17
N VAL A 133 -8.94 -17.09 -12.06
CA VAL A 133 -10.27 -16.52 -11.74
C VAL A 133 -11.01 -17.41 -10.75
N TRP A 134 -10.88 -18.73 -10.91
CA TRP A 134 -11.47 -19.73 -10.01
C TRP A 134 -10.73 -19.85 -8.67
N LEU A 135 -9.40 -19.70 -8.68
CA LEU A 135 -8.53 -19.90 -7.53
C LEU A 135 -8.62 -18.74 -6.52
N LEU A 136 -8.60 -17.48 -7.00
CA LEU A 136 -8.51 -16.31 -6.12
C LEU A 136 -9.67 -16.21 -5.10
N PRO A 137 -10.95 -16.41 -5.45
CA PRO A 137 -12.06 -16.35 -4.49
C PRO A 137 -11.89 -17.30 -3.29
N GLN A 138 -11.28 -18.47 -3.52
CA GLN A 138 -11.09 -19.49 -2.49
C GLN A 138 -10.04 -19.09 -1.44
N LEU A 139 -9.07 -18.27 -1.84
CA LEU A 139 -8.05 -17.70 -0.96
C LEU A 139 -8.54 -16.40 -0.33
N LEU A 140 -9.12 -15.51 -1.13
CA LEU A 140 -9.53 -14.17 -0.68
C LEU A 140 -10.67 -14.20 0.33
N ARG A 141 -11.51 -15.24 0.34
CA ARG A 141 -12.51 -15.43 1.40
C ARG A 141 -11.91 -15.62 2.80
N LEU A 142 -10.65 -16.05 2.89
CA LEU A 142 -9.93 -16.21 4.16
C LEU A 142 -9.28 -14.89 4.62
N LEU A 143 -8.94 -14.01 3.69
CA LEU A 143 -8.24 -12.75 3.94
C LEU A 143 -9.13 -11.79 4.74
N GLY A 144 -8.62 -11.31 5.87
CA GLY A 144 -9.34 -10.44 6.79
C GLY A 144 -10.47 -11.13 7.58
N HIS A 145 -10.67 -12.44 7.41
CA HIS A 145 -11.68 -13.16 8.19
C HIS A 145 -11.23 -13.28 9.66
N PRO A 146 -12.08 -13.00 10.67
CA PRO A 146 -11.66 -12.99 12.07
C PRO A 146 -11.03 -14.29 12.59
N GLN A 147 -11.42 -15.43 12.02
CA GLN A 147 -10.86 -16.74 12.37
C GLN A 147 -9.53 -17.07 11.65
N CYS A 148 -9.12 -16.24 10.69
CA CYS A 148 -8.02 -16.50 9.76
C CYS A 148 -7.02 -15.34 9.65
N LEU A 149 -7.08 -14.33 10.53
CA LEU A 149 -6.20 -13.14 10.48
C LEU A 149 -4.70 -13.48 10.44
N GLU A 150 -4.29 -14.59 11.04
CA GLU A 150 -2.89 -15.04 11.01
C GLU A 150 -2.40 -15.46 9.61
N LEU A 151 -3.32 -15.65 8.66
CA LEU A 151 -3.02 -15.99 7.25
C LEU A 151 -2.87 -14.74 6.36
N ASP A 152 -3.25 -13.55 6.84
CA ASP A 152 -3.31 -12.33 6.02
C ASP A 152 -1.96 -12.08 5.33
N SER A 153 -0.85 -12.11 6.08
CA SER A 153 0.50 -11.90 5.53
C SER A 153 0.91 -12.94 4.49
N SER A 154 0.49 -14.20 4.65
CA SER A 154 0.80 -15.27 3.72
C SER A 154 -0.02 -15.18 2.44
N ILE A 155 -1.30 -14.78 2.54
CA ILE A 155 -2.16 -14.55 1.38
C ILE A 155 -1.69 -13.31 0.62
N GLU A 156 -1.40 -12.21 1.32
CA GLU A 156 -0.82 -11.00 0.73
C GLU A 156 0.48 -11.30 -0.01
N GLY A 157 1.41 -12.00 0.64
CA GLY A 157 2.69 -12.39 0.02
C GLY A 157 2.51 -13.31 -1.19
N PHE A 158 1.48 -14.15 -1.20
CA PHE A 158 1.14 -14.98 -2.37
C PHE A 158 0.59 -14.15 -3.53
N LEU A 159 -0.29 -13.18 -3.27
CA LEU A 159 -0.82 -12.28 -4.30
C LEU A 159 0.27 -11.39 -4.89
N GLN A 160 1.13 -10.82 -4.03
CA GLN A 160 2.31 -10.06 -4.44
C GLN A 160 3.26 -10.92 -5.29
N TYR A 161 3.44 -12.19 -4.93
CA TYR A 161 4.20 -13.14 -5.73
C TYR A 161 3.57 -13.38 -7.11
N ILE A 162 2.23 -13.51 -7.22
CA ILE A 162 1.55 -13.63 -8.52
C ILE A 162 1.79 -12.37 -9.36
N LEU A 163 1.64 -11.17 -8.79
CA LEU A 163 1.89 -9.91 -9.50
C LEU A 163 3.32 -9.87 -10.06
N LEU A 164 4.31 -10.25 -9.25
CA LEU A 164 5.72 -10.31 -9.67
C LEU A 164 5.96 -11.37 -10.75
N LEU A 165 5.34 -12.55 -10.61
CA LEU A 165 5.46 -13.63 -11.58
C LEU A 165 4.90 -13.20 -12.94
N VAL A 166 3.74 -12.53 -12.93
CA VAL A 166 3.13 -11.96 -14.13
C VAL A 166 4.05 -10.92 -14.77
N ALA A 167 4.64 -10.02 -13.99
CA ALA A 167 5.58 -9.03 -14.51
C ALA A 167 6.84 -9.67 -15.14
N ARG A 168 7.38 -10.73 -14.52
CA ARG A 168 8.61 -11.42 -14.99
C ARG A 168 8.39 -12.37 -16.17
N THR A 169 7.18 -12.88 -16.36
CA THR A 169 6.93 -13.96 -17.32
C THR A 169 6.19 -13.42 -18.54
N GLY A 170 6.90 -13.28 -19.67
CA GLY A 170 6.33 -12.67 -20.90
C GLY A 170 5.03 -13.31 -21.40
N SER A 171 4.87 -14.64 -21.26
CA SER A 171 3.62 -15.33 -21.63
C SER A 171 2.42 -14.95 -20.76
N LEU A 172 2.66 -14.39 -19.57
CA LEU A 172 1.63 -13.93 -18.64
C LEU A 172 1.35 -12.44 -18.73
N TRP A 173 2.05 -11.64 -19.54
CA TRP A 173 1.83 -10.18 -19.59
C TRP A 173 0.39 -9.79 -19.94
N LYS A 174 -0.30 -10.60 -20.75
CA LYS A 174 -1.73 -10.41 -21.06
C LYS A 174 -2.64 -10.50 -19.82
N LEU A 175 -2.20 -11.18 -18.76
CA LEU A 175 -2.92 -11.31 -17.49
C LEU A 175 -2.84 -10.03 -16.63
N ALA A 176 -1.78 -9.24 -16.77
CA ALA A 176 -1.53 -8.06 -15.95
C ALA A 176 -2.73 -7.09 -15.85
N PRO A 177 -3.34 -6.63 -16.98
CA PRO A 177 -4.50 -5.73 -16.90
C PRO A 177 -5.72 -6.37 -16.23
N PHE A 178 -5.98 -7.65 -16.44
CA PHE A 178 -7.12 -8.35 -15.84
C PHE A 178 -6.94 -8.59 -14.34
N LEU A 179 -5.72 -8.92 -13.91
CA LEU A 179 -5.40 -9.07 -12.50
C LEU A 179 -5.46 -7.72 -11.77
N GLY A 180 -4.94 -6.67 -12.40
CA GLY A 180 -5.08 -5.29 -11.93
C GLY A 180 -6.55 -4.89 -11.79
N LEU A 181 -7.37 -5.13 -12.82
CA LEU A 181 -8.81 -4.88 -12.81
C LEU A 181 -9.53 -5.65 -11.70
N TYR A 182 -9.24 -6.94 -11.53
CA TYR A 182 -9.87 -7.78 -10.51
C TYR A 182 -9.64 -7.21 -9.10
N LEU A 183 -8.39 -6.91 -8.77
CA LEU A 183 -8.01 -6.39 -7.44
C LEU A 183 -8.54 -4.97 -7.24
N ARG A 184 -8.40 -4.11 -8.26
CA ARG A 184 -8.90 -2.74 -8.26
C ARG A 184 -10.41 -2.69 -8.04
N ALA A 185 -11.18 -3.41 -8.85
CA ALA A 185 -12.64 -3.42 -8.76
C ALA A 185 -13.12 -4.00 -7.41
N SER A 186 -12.42 -5.00 -6.88
CA SER A 186 -12.72 -5.55 -5.55
C SER A 186 -12.50 -4.51 -4.45
N LEU A 187 -11.38 -3.78 -4.49
CA LEU A 187 -11.09 -2.73 -3.53
C LEU A 187 -12.09 -1.56 -3.67
N THR A 188 -12.37 -1.07 -4.88
CA THR A 188 -13.39 -0.02 -5.09
C THR A 188 -14.74 -0.44 -4.53
N SER A 189 -15.21 -1.64 -4.87
CA SER A 189 -16.51 -2.14 -4.38
C SER A 189 -16.55 -2.27 -2.85
N LEU A 190 -15.43 -2.61 -2.22
CA LEU A 190 -15.30 -2.63 -0.75
C LEU A 190 -15.39 -1.23 -0.16
N LEU A 191 -14.64 -0.27 -0.71
CA LEU A 191 -14.62 1.11 -0.21
C LEU A 191 -15.99 1.76 -0.36
N ASP A 192 -16.62 1.66 -1.54
CA ASP A 192 -17.96 2.19 -1.82
C ASP A 192 -18.99 1.62 -0.83
N HIS A 193 -18.92 0.31 -0.60
CA HIS A 193 -19.83 -0.38 0.31
C HIS A 193 -19.64 0.08 1.76
N LEU A 194 -18.40 0.15 2.24
CA LEU A 194 -18.06 0.56 3.61
C LEU A 194 -18.32 2.06 3.87
N GLN A 195 -18.31 2.88 2.82
CA GLN A 195 -18.71 4.29 2.87
C GLN A 195 -20.23 4.49 2.82
N SER A 196 -21.00 3.47 2.46
CA SER A 196 -22.46 3.59 2.33
C SER A 196 -23.09 4.20 3.60
N PRO A 197 -23.92 5.25 3.48
CA PRO A 197 -24.58 5.86 4.63
C PRO A 197 -25.60 4.91 5.29
N SER A 198 -25.99 3.83 4.60
CA SER A 198 -26.84 2.78 5.15
C SER A 198 -26.18 1.97 6.27
N LEU A 199 -24.85 1.92 6.31
CA LEU A 199 -24.08 1.25 7.36
C LEU A 199 -23.80 2.24 8.49
N VAL A 200 -24.64 2.28 9.51
CA VAL A 200 -24.41 3.15 10.67
C VAL A 200 -23.32 2.54 11.55
N PRO A 201 -22.28 3.27 11.97
CA PRO A 201 -21.30 2.76 12.92
C PRO A 201 -21.97 2.40 14.26
N SER A 202 -21.76 1.16 14.75
CA SER A 202 -22.11 0.77 16.12
C SER A 202 -21.02 -0.10 16.71
N HIS A 203 -21.04 -0.26 18.03
CA HIS A 203 -20.07 -1.09 18.77
C HIS A 203 -20.18 -2.60 18.48
N THR A 204 -21.25 -3.07 17.82
CA THR A 204 -21.39 -4.47 17.40
C THR A 204 -21.02 -4.63 15.93
N ASP A 205 -20.21 -5.64 15.60
CA ASP A 205 -19.82 -5.95 14.22
C ASP A 205 -21.09 -6.11 13.35
N PHE A 206 -21.36 -5.10 12.52
CA PHE A 206 -22.51 -5.11 11.64
C PHE A 206 -22.37 -6.22 10.61
N ARG A 207 -23.45 -7.01 10.49
CA ARG A 207 -23.57 -7.96 9.40
C ARG A 207 -23.80 -7.20 8.10
N THR A 208 -22.99 -7.56 7.12
CA THR A 208 -23.09 -7.08 5.75
C THR A 208 -23.19 -8.28 4.81
N ASN A 209 -23.58 -8.06 3.57
CA ASN A 209 -23.43 -9.06 2.51
C ASN A 209 -22.94 -8.34 1.26
N LEU A 210 -21.62 -8.38 1.05
CA LEU A 210 -20.98 -7.88 -0.16
C LEU A 210 -20.34 -9.06 -0.89
N GLU A 211 -20.62 -9.21 -2.17
CA GLU A 211 -20.06 -10.26 -3.01
C GLU A 211 -18.91 -9.71 -3.84
N LEU A 212 -17.77 -10.40 -3.81
CA LEU A 212 -16.53 -10.00 -4.48
C LEU A 212 -15.99 -11.14 -5.35
N PRO A 213 -15.31 -10.84 -6.48
CA PRO A 213 -15.23 -9.53 -7.12
C PRO A 213 -16.61 -9.07 -7.63
N PRO A 214 -16.83 -7.77 -7.90
CA PRO A 214 -18.09 -7.31 -8.44
C PRO A 214 -18.35 -7.90 -9.84
N SER A 215 -19.62 -8.16 -10.16
CA SER A 215 -20.01 -8.89 -11.38
C SER A 215 -19.50 -8.25 -12.66
N PHE A 216 -19.48 -6.91 -12.73
CA PHE A 216 -18.99 -6.19 -13.91
C PHE A 216 -17.50 -6.47 -14.19
N ALA A 217 -16.69 -6.73 -13.15
CA ALA A 217 -15.28 -7.06 -13.33
C ALA A 217 -15.14 -8.45 -13.93
N LEU A 218 -15.93 -9.43 -13.45
CA LEU A 218 -15.97 -10.77 -14.03
C LEU A 218 -16.41 -10.73 -15.50
N ASP A 219 -17.40 -9.90 -15.83
CA ASP A 219 -17.88 -9.76 -17.21
C ASP A 219 -16.81 -9.26 -18.16
N GLN A 220 -16.00 -8.29 -17.72
CA GLN A 220 -14.89 -7.77 -18.51
C GLN A 220 -13.72 -8.77 -18.62
N ILE A 221 -13.53 -9.61 -17.61
CA ILE A 221 -12.46 -10.61 -17.58
C ILE A 221 -12.80 -11.84 -18.42
N LEU A 222 -14.06 -12.28 -18.40
CA LEU A 222 -14.49 -13.58 -18.94
C LEU A 222 -15.09 -13.51 -20.35
N ILE A 223 -15.28 -12.32 -20.93
CA ILE A 223 -15.74 -12.03 -22.30
C ILE A 223 -16.58 -13.17 -22.93
N GLU A 224 -17.90 -13.06 -22.78
CA GLU A 224 -19.00 -13.78 -23.49
C GLU A 224 -19.53 -15.13 -22.97
N ASP A 225 -18.86 -15.91 -22.12
CA ASP A 225 -19.32 -17.30 -21.84
C ASP A 225 -19.91 -17.56 -20.43
N ARG A 226 -20.89 -16.74 -20.01
CA ARG A 226 -21.53 -16.86 -18.67
C ARG A 226 -22.22 -18.21 -18.45
N GLU A 227 -22.70 -18.89 -19.48
CA GLU A 227 -23.41 -20.17 -19.34
C GLU A 227 -22.47 -21.35 -19.00
N ALA A 228 -21.17 -21.20 -19.27
CA ALA A 228 -20.15 -22.23 -19.03
C ALA A 228 -19.33 -22.03 -17.74
N THR A 229 -19.59 -20.97 -16.98
CA THR A 229 -18.84 -20.61 -15.76
C THR A 229 -19.44 -21.24 -14.51
N THR A 230 -18.59 -21.52 -13.52
CA THR A 230 -19.06 -22.04 -12.23
C THR A 230 -19.73 -20.96 -11.38
N LYS A 231 -20.67 -21.37 -10.50
CA LYS A 231 -21.30 -20.49 -9.50
C LYS A 231 -20.36 -20.04 -8.36
N ARG A 232 -19.05 -20.28 -8.44
CA ARG A 232 -18.09 -20.10 -7.33
C ARG A 232 -16.95 -19.15 -7.67
N LEU A 233 -17.17 -18.22 -8.60
CA LEU A 233 -16.19 -17.19 -8.97
C LEU A 233 -16.19 -15.98 -8.05
N SER A 234 -17.04 -16.02 -7.02
CA SER A 234 -17.23 -14.97 -6.03
C SER A 234 -17.22 -15.53 -4.60
N TYR A 235 -16.98 -14.63 -3.65
CA TYR A 235 -17.02 -14.88 -2.22
C TYR A 235 -17.71 -13.71 -1.51
N SER A 236 -18.31 -14.00 -0.36
CA SER A 236 -19.09 -13.00 0.40
C SER A 236 -18.32 -12.48 1.62
N ILE A 237 -18.47 -11.19 1.88
CA ILE A 237 -18.00 -10.49 3.07
C ILE A 237 -19.17 -10.27 4.00
N TYR A 238 -19.05 -10.79 5.22
CA TYR A 238 -20.15 -10.83 6.17
C TYR A 238 -20.07 -9.80 7.28
N THR A 239 -18.90 -9.19 7.51
CA THR A 239 -18.72 -8.18 8.55
C THR A 239 -17.96 -6.96 8.04
N VAL A 240 -18.26 -5.79 8.61
CA VAL A 240 -17.54 -4.54 8.31
C VAL A 240 -16.06 -4.67 8.66
N ARG A 241 -15.75 -5.32 9.79
CA ARG A 241 -14.36 -5.57 10.22
C ARG A 241 -13.59 -6.40 9.19
N GLN A 242 -14.19 -7.48 8.69
CA GLN A 242 -13.59 -8.27 7.62
C GLN A 242 -13.36 -7.41 6.37
N GLY A 243 -14.35 -6.61 5.97
CA GLY A 243 -14.22 -5.70 4.83
C GLY A 243 -13.07 -4.70 4.97
N LEU A 244 -12.88 -4.13 6.17
CA LEU A 244 -11.80 -3.19 6.48
C LEU A 244 -10.41 -3.82 6.43
N HIS A 245 -10.26 -5.03 7.01
CA HIS A 245 -9.01 -5.79 6.90
C HIS A 245 -8.71 -6.13 5.45
N LEU A 246 -9.70 -6.67 4.72
CA LEU A 246 -9.56 -7.01 3.32
C LEU A 246 -9.20 -5.80 2.45
N ALA A 247 -9.86 -4.66 2.65
CA ALA A 247 -9.54 -3.42 1.93
C ALA A 247 -8.09 -2.97 2.20
N SER A 248 -7.63 -3.04 3.44
CA SER A 248 -6.26 -2.70 3.82
C SER A 248 -5.23 -3.66 3.20
N SER A 249 -5.53 -4.96 3.19
CA SER A 249 -4.68 -5.98 2.56
C SER A 249 -4.62 -5.84 1.05
N LEU A 250 -5.76 -5.63 0.37
CA LEU A 250 -5.80 -5.42 -1.07
C LEU A 250 -5.07 -4.14 -1.48
N ALA A 251 -5.23 -3.06 -0.71
CA ALA A 251 -4.47 -1.83 -0.86
C ALA A 251 -2.96 -2.10 -0.85
N ARG A 252 -2.45 -2.84 0.15
CA ARG A 252 -1.03 -3.20 0.26
C ARG A 252 -0.54 -4.10 -0.90
N VAL A 253 -1.37 -5.04 -1.34
CA VAL A 253 -1.07 -5.90 -2.49
C VAL A 253 -0.97 -5.06 -3.78
N LEU A 254 -1.91 -4.14 -4.00
CA LEU A 254 -1.91 -3.23 -5.15
C LEU A 254 -0.76 -2.21 -5.12
N ALA A 255 -0.23 -1.90 -3.94
CA ALA A 255 0.94 -1.04 -3.76
C ALA A 255 2.24 -1.71 -4.21
N TYR A 256 2.29 -3.04 -4.16
CA TYR A 256 3.54 -3.79 -4.30
C TYR A 256 4.31 -3.52 -5.61
N PRO A 257 3.66 -3.39 -6.79
CA PRO A 257 4.36 -2.97 -8.01
C PRO A 257 5.04 -1.59 -7.92
N LEU A 258 4.56 -0.71 -7.04
CA LEU A 258 5.07 0.65 -6.86
C LEU A 258 6.19 0.72 -5.81
N THR A 259 6.18 -0.17 -4.82
CA THR A 259 7.15 -0.17 -3.73
C THR A 259 8.29 -1.17 -3.93
N SER A 260 8.06 -2.24 -4.68
CA SER A 260 9.06 -3.29 -4.92
C SER A 260 10.28 -2.76 -5.68
N PRO A 261 11.51 -3.12 -5.28
CA PRO A 261 12.73 -2.76 -6.01
C PRO A 261 12.96 -3.60 -7.28
N ASP A 262 12.05 -4.53 -7.59
CA ASP A 262 12.19 -5.44 -8.71
C ASP A 262 11.97 -4.74 -10.06
N SER A 263 12.99 -4.74 -10.91
CA SER A 263 12.94 -4.09 -12.21
C SER A 263 11.93 -4.72 -13.18
N ALA A 264 11.39 -5.91 -12.88
CA ALA A 264 10.33 -6.51 -13.68
C ALA A 264 9.05 -5.68 -13.69
N PHE A 265 8.77 -4.90 -12.64
CA PHE A 265 7.59 -4.04 -12.63
C PHE A 265 7.71 -2.83 -13.56
N SER A 266 8.93 -2.36 -13.84
CA SER A 266 9.18 -1.27 -14.77
C SER A 266 8.71 -1.57 -16.20
N SER A 267 8.66 -2.85 -16.59
CA SER A 267 8.13 -3.27 -17.89
C SER A 267 6.62 -3.56 -17.89
N SER A 268 5.97 -3.54 -16.72
CA SER A 268 4.55 -3.87 -16.55
C SER A 268 3.69 -2.61 -16.38
N VAL A 269 3.51 -1.87 -17.47
CA VAL A 269 2.76 -0.59 -17.49
C VAL A 269 1.36 -0.74 -16.90
N SER A 270 0.63 -1.80 -17.24
CA SER A 270 -0.75 -2.03 -16.76
C SER A 270 -0.86 -2.19 -15.23
N LEU A 271 0.19 -2.67 -14.57
CA LEU A 271 0.19 -2.76 -13.10
C LEU A 271 0.50 -1.39 -12.47
N LEU A 272 1.47 -0.65 -13.03
CA LEU A 272 1.89 0.67 -12.55
C LEU A 272 0.82 1.75 -12.77
N GLU A 273 -0.01 1.63 -13.81
CA GLU A 273 -1.13 2.54 -14.10
C GLU A 273 -2.16 2.63 -12.95
N ASN A 274 -2.19 1.66 -12.04
CA ASN A 274 -3.06 1.71 -10.87
C ASN A 274 -2.60 2.75 -9.83
N GLY A 275 -1.35 3.22 -9.88
CA GLY A 275 -0.75 4.07 -8.85
C GLY A 275 -1.56 5.31 -8.49
N PRO A 276 -1.87 6.23 -9.43
CA PRO A 276 -2.62 7.43 -9.10
C PRO A 276 -4.00 7.17 -8.49
N TRP A 277 -4.70 6.12 -8.94
CA TRP A 277 -5.99 5.72 -8.37
C TRP A 277 -5.85 5.08 -6.98
N LEU A 278 -4.77 4.32 -6.75
CA LEU A 278 -4.50 3.72 -5.46
C LEU A 278 -4.30 4.78 -4.38
N ILE A 279 -3.65 5.90 -4.71
CA ILE A 279 -3.48 7.03 -3.78
C ILE A 279 -4.83 7.67 -3.42
N ASP A 280 -5.78 7.79 -4.36
CA ASP A 280 -7.15 8.23 -4.02
C ASP A 280 -7.83 7.22 -3.09
N SER A 281 -7.70 5.94 -3.42
CA SER A 281 -8.28 4.84 -2.65
C SER A 281 -7.72 4.77 -1.23
N TYR A 282 -6.49 5.21 -1.00
CA TYR A 282 -5.89 5.32 0.33
C TYR A 282 -6.53 6.43 1.16
N LEU A 283 -6.84 7.57 0.54
CA LEU A 283 -7.58 8.64 1.20
C LEU A 283 -8.98 8.15 1.61
N ASP A 284 -9.67 7.45 0.70
CA ASP A 284 -10.97 6.84 0.97
C ASP A 284 -10.89 5.80 2.09
N LEU A 285 -9.90 4.91 2.04
CA LEU A 285 -9.65 3.91 3.07
C LEU A 285 -9.41 4.56 4.43
N ARG A 286 -8.60 5.62 4.50
CA ARG A 286 -8.36 6.34 5.75
C ARG A 286 -9.63 6.96 6.30
N HIS A 287 -10.44 7.56 5.44
CA HIS A 287 -11.72 8.14 5.84
C HIS A 287 -12.66 7.08 6.44
N ILE A 288 -12.72 5.89 5.82
CA ILE A 288 -13.51 4.76 6.33
C ILE A 288 -12.94 4.26 7.66
N GLN A 289 -11.63 4.03 7.77
CA GLN A 289 -10.99 3.58 9.02
C GLN A 289 -11.31 4.53 10.18
N LYS A 290 -11.25 5.85 9.93
CA LYS A 290 -11.63 6.87 10.91
C LYS A 290 -13.10 6.81 11.30
N ARG A 291 -14.01 6.62 10.33
CA ARG A 291 -15.46 6.50 10.60
C ARG A 291 -15.80 5.29 11.49
N TRP A 292 -15.04 4.20 11.38
CA TRP A 292 -15.34 2.95 12.09
C TRP A 292 -14.51 2.75 13.38
N GLU A 293 -13.58 3.66 13.69
CA GLU A 293 -12.78 3.74 14.93
C GLU A 293 -12.33 2.37 15.51
N LEU A 294 -11.81 1.48 14.67
CA LEU A 294 -11.25 0.21 15.16
C LEU A 294 -9.90 0.46 15.85
N PRO A 295 -9.69 -0.02 17.10
CA PRO A 295 -8.47 0.25 17.87
C PRO A 295 -7.16 -0.14 17.18
N SER A 296 -7.20 -1.14 16.28
CA SER A 296 -6.03 -1.61 15.54
C SER A 296 -5.77 -0.86 14.22
N GLN A 297 -6.69 0.01 13.78
CA GLN A 297 -6.61 0.77 12.52
C GLN A 297 -6.86 2.28 12.72
N SER A 298 -6.83 2.74 13.98
CA SER A 298 -7.10 4.13 14.34
C SER A 298 -5.99 5.08 13.89
N THR A 299 -4.75 4.61 13.82
CA THR A 299 -3.59 5.44 13.48
C THR A 299 -3.36 5.55 11.96
N PRO A 300 -2.97 6.73 11.44
CA PRO A 300 -2.60 6.90 10.02
C PRO A 300 -1.20 6.36 9.70
N LEU A 301 -0.40 5.94 10.69
CA LEU A 301 1.01 5.57 10.54
C LEU A 301 1.28 4.51 9.46
N PRO A 302 0.58 3.35 9.41
CA PRO A 302 0.89 2.34 8.40
C PRO A 302 0.65 2.81 6.96
N LEU A 303 -0.32 3.72 6.78
CA LEU A 303 -0.61 4.31 5.47
C LEU A 303 0.42 5.37 5.10
N ALA A 304 0.92 6.12 6.09
CA ALA A 304 2.00 7.09 5.90
C ALA A 304 3.30 6.38 5.50
N GLU A 305 3.67 5.29 6.18
CA GLU A 305 4.83 4.45 5.82
C GLU A 305 4.75 3.95 4.38
N LEU A 306 3.62 3.33 4.01
CA LEU A 306 3.42 2.82 2.66
C LEU A 306 3.45 3.93 1.61
N THR A 307 2.91 5.11 1.92
CA THR A 307 2.95 6.27 1.03
C THR A 307 4.38 6.81 0.87
N MET A 308 5.17 6.84 1.94
CA MET A 308 6.59 7.19 1.89
C MET A 308 7.39 6.20 1.04
N GLU A 309 7.12 4.89 1.16
CA GLU A 309 7.74 3.88 0.32
C GLU A 309 7.44 4.10 -1.16
N ILE A 310 6.19 4.42 -1.52
CA ILE A 310 5.80 4.74 -2.90
C ILE A 310 6.56 5.98 -3.41
N ILE A 311 6.65 7.05 -2.59
CA ILE A 311 7.39 8.27 -2.96
C ILE A 311 8.86 7.94 -3.18
N LYS A 312 9.49 7.21 -2.25
CA LYS A 312 10.90 6.84 -2.30
C LYS A 312 11.20 6.02 -3.57
N SER A 313 10.44 4.96 -3.81
CA SER A 313 10.61 4.10 -4.99
C SER A 313 10.36 4.86 -6.29
N SER A 314 9.39 5.77 -6.31
CA SER A 314 9.11 6.62 -7.47
C SER A 314 10.25 7.61 -7.77
N ILE A 315 10.86 8.20 -6.74
CA ILE A 315 12.02 9.11 -6.90
C ILE A 315 13.25 8.35 -7.45
N THR A 316 13.46 7.11 -7.00
CA THR A 316 14.60 6.28 -7.44
C THR A 316 14.39 5.59 -8.78
N SER A 317 13.18 5.62 -9.33
CA SER A 317 12.86 4.96 -10.60
C SER A 317 13.55 5.64 -11.79
N ASP A 318 13.82 4.86 -12.85
CA ASP A 318 14.44 5.37 -14.10
C ASP A 318 13.56 6.43 -14.78
N HIS A 319 12.24 6.37 -14.57
CA HIS A 319 11.25 7.26 -15.16
C HIS A 319 10.29 7.78 -14.07
N PRO A 320 10.69 8.77 -13.27
CA PRO A 320 9.90 9.25 -12.14
C PRO A 320 8.59 9.89 -12.62
N SER A 321 7.47 9.34 -12.17
CA SER A 321 6.14 9.92 -12.41
C SER A 321 5.92 11.11 -11.46
N ALA A 322 6.13 12.33 -11.96
CA ALA A 322 5.93 13.55 -11.18
C ALA A 322 4.51 13.62 -10.58
N SER A 323 3.49 13.23 -11.35
CA SER A 323 2.09 13.23 -10.89
C SER A 323 1.85 12.24 -9.74
N LEU A 324 2.46 11.05 -9.79
CA LEU A 324 2.34 10.07 -8.70
C LEU A 324 3.07 10.56 -7.45
N ILE A 325 4.27 11.15 -7.60
CA ILE A 325 5.06 11.70 -6.48
C ILE A 325 4.29 12.83 -5.80
N GLU A 326 3.80 13.81 -6.57
CA GLU A 326 3.05 14.95 -6.03
C GLU A 326 1.76 14.50 -5.35
N LYS A 327 1.02 13.57 -5.97
CA LYS A 327 -0.23 13.05 -5.41
C LYS A 327 0.00 12.25 -4.12
N SER A 328 1.02 11.40 -4.10
CA SER A 328 1.42 10.65 -2.90
C SER A 328 1.88 11.59 -1.79
N CYS A 329 2.64 12.64 -2.13
CA CYS A 329 3.07 13.65 -1.18
C CYS A 329 1.89 14.46 -0.61
N ALA A 330 0.90 14.80 -1.44
CA ALA A 330 -0.32 15.44 -0.98
C ALA A 330 -1.09 14.57 0.02
N LEU A 331 -1.22 13.26 -0.23
CA LEU A 331 -1.78 12.32 0.73
C LEU A 331 -0.96 12.30 2.04
N LEU A 332 0.38 12.22 1.94
CA LEU A 332 1.25 12.19 3.10
C LEU A 332 1.11 13.47 3.97
N ILE A 333 0.95 14.64 3.34
CA ILE A 333 0.66 15.90 4.04
C ILE A 333 -0.68 15.82 4.79
N LEU A 334 -1.72 15.25 4.17
CA LEU A 334 -3.03 15.07 4.83
C LEU A 334 -2.95 14.11 6.01
N LEU A 335 -2.22 13.00 5.88
CA LEU A 335 -2.01 12.04 6.98
C LEU A 335 -1.22 12.68 8.12
N CYS A 336 -0.18 13.46 7.82
CA CYS A 336 0.58 14.21 8.82
C CYS A 336 -0.30 15.26 9.53
N SER A 337 -1.15 15.96 8.78
CA SER A 337 -2.11 16.93 9.34
C SER A 337 -3.12 16.26 10.29
N GLU A 338 -3.51 15.02 9.99
CA GLU A 338 -4.34 14.25 10.89
C GLU A 338 -3.61 13.89 12.19
N MET A 339 -2.32 13.53 12.15
CA MET A 339 -1.53 13.25 13.36
C MET A 339 -1.29 14.47 14.25
N ILE A 340 -1.30 15.67 13.66
CA ILE A 340 -1.16 16.95 14.36
C ILE A 340 -2.45 17.31 15.12
N SER A 341 -3.62 16.97 14.56
CA SER A 341 -4.92 17.43 15.08
C SER A 341 -5.22 16.89 16.49
N PRO A 342 -5.13 15.57 16.77
CA PRO A 342 -4.94 15.04 18.12
C PRO A 342 -3.46 14.62 18.31
N PRO A 343 -2.63 15.41 19.01
CA PRO A 343 -1.20 15.14 19.13
C PRO A 343 -0.88 14.01 20.12
N ASP A 344 -1.88 13.26 20.61
CA ASP A 344 -1.72 12.24 21.66
C ASP A 344 -0.67 11.18 21.29
N GLU A 345 -0.71 10.65 20.06
CA GLU A 345 0.26 9.66 19.58
C GLU A 345 1.68 10.24 19.51
N LEU A 346 1.82 11.53 19.17
CA LEU A 346 3.11 12.21 19.02
C LEU A 346 3.71 12.67 20.37
N VAL A 347 2.87 12.97 21.36
CA VAL A 347 3.31 13.54 22.65
C VAL A 347 3.57 12.44 23.68
N GLN A 348 2.94 11.26 23.54
CA GLN A 348 3.09 10.17 24.50
C GLN A 348 4.56 9.72 24.65
N PRO A 349 5.12 9.68 25.88
CA PRO A 349 6.48 9.22 26.15
C PRO A 349 6.51 7.68 26.27
N THR A 350 5.94 7.00 25.28
CA THR A 350 5.91 5.54 25.20
C THR A 350 6.77 5.09 24.01
N PRO A 351 7.24 3.83 23.97
CA PRO A 351 7.93 3.29 22.79
C PRO A 351 7.10 3.40 21.50
N ALA A 352 5.78 3.28 21.61
CA ALA A 352 4.87 3.50 20.48
C ALA A 352 4.86 4.97 20.03
N GLY A 353 4.90 5.92 20.98
CA GLY A 353 5.07 7.33 20.68
C GLY A 353 6.44 7.65 20.06
N ASP A 354 7.52 7.01 20.51
CA ASP A 354 8.84 7.16 19.89
C ASP A 354 8.84 6.70 18.42
N GLN A 355 8.21 5.54 18.16
CA GLN A 355 8.03 5.04 16.79
C GLN A 355 7.17 5.99 15.94
N ALA A 356 6.06 6.49 16.48
CA ALA A 356 5.20 7.45 15.81
C ALA A 356 5.95 8.74 15.44
N ARG A 357 6.76 9.26 16.36
CA ARG A 357 7.61 10.44 16.12
C ARG A 357 8.67 10.17 15.04
N SER A 358 9.33 9.01 15.06
CA SER A 358 10.33 8.65 14.03
C SER A 358 9.70 8.58 12.64
N ILE A 359 8.56 7.88 12.49
CA ILE A 359 7.80 7.80 11.24
C ILE A 359 7.35 9.19 10.77
N PHE A 360 6.85 10.02 11.70
CA PHE A 360 6.43 11.38 11.40
C PHE A 360 7.59 12.26 10.92
N CYS A 361 8.76 12.19 11.55
CA CYS A 361 9.97 12.89 11.11
C CYS A 361 10.38 12.44 9.70
N MET A 362 10.37 11.14 9.42
CA MET A 362 10.65 10.60 8.09
C MET A 362 9.68 11.17 7.06
N ALA A 363 8.39 11.26 7.40
CA ALA A 363 7.37 11.83 6.53
C ALA A 363 7.64 13.31 6.24
N LEU A 364 7.98 14.11 7.25
CA LEU A 364 8.34 15.52 7.08
C LEU A 364 9.57 15.69 6.16
N ILE A 365 10.59 14.85 6.32
CA ILE A 365 11.77 14.87 5.45
C ILE A 365 11.38 14.50 4.02
N SER A 366 10.59 13.46 3.80
CA SER A 366 10.09 13.10 2.47
C SER A 366 9.28 14.22 1.82
N ILE A 367 8.41 14.89 2.58
CA ILE A 367 7.65 16.07 2.09
C ILE A 367 8.60 17.21 1.74
N ALA A 368 9.61 17.47 2.56
CA ALA A 368 10.60 18.52 2.31
C ALA A 368 11.39 18.25 1.02
N GLN A 369 11.83 17.00 0.80
CA GLN A 369 12.52 16.58 -0.42
C GLN A 369 11.70 16.84 -1.69
N VAL A 370 10.40 16.55 -1.66
CA VAL A 370 9.49 16.84 -2.79
C VAL A 370 9.25 18.33 -2.91
N SER A 371 9.13 19.04 -1.78
CA SER A 371 8.91 20.50 -1.74
C SER A 371 10.08 21.28 -2.33
N LEU A 372 11.32 20.76 -2.29
CA LEU A 372 12.47 21.37 -2.99
C LEU A 372 12.33 21.39 -4.52
N LYS A 373 11.44 20.56 -5.07
CA LYS A 373 11.22 20.40 -6.52
C LYS A 373 9.85 20.91 -6.97
N SER A 374 8.85 20.95 -6.07
CA SER A 374 7.47 21.32 -6.39
C SER A 374 6.96 22.40 -5.45
N TYR A 375 6.77 23.60 -6.00
CA TYR A 375 6.27 24.77 -5.27
C TYR A 375 4.84 24.55 -4.73
N SER A 376 3.98 23.86 -5.48
CA SER A 376 2.60 23.59 -5.08
C SER A 376 2.55 22.71 -3.82
N ILE A 377 3.37 21.67 -3.77
CA ILE A 377 3.55 20.80 -2.60
C ILE A 377 4.13 21.59 -1.42
N GLY A 378 5.16 22.40 -1.66
CA GLY A 378 5.74 23.25 -0.62
C GLY A 378 4.71 24.20 -0.01
N ARG A 379 3.88 24.86 -0.84
CA ARG A 379 2.80 25.74 -0.38
C ARG A 379 1.74 24.97 0.41
N PHE A 380 1.38 23.76 -0.03
CA PHE A 380 0.41 22.92 0.66
C PHE A 380 0.91 22.47 2.03
N ALA A 381 2.17 22.02 2.11
CA ALA A 381 2.83 21.64 3.36
C ALA A 381 2.95 22.84 4.32
N ALA A 382 3.31 24.01 3.82
CA ALA A 382 3.34 25.25 4.62
C ALA A 382 1.98 25.55 5.26
N SER A 383 0.91 25.44 4.47
CA SER A 383 -0.45 25.73 4.92
C SER A 383 -1.03 24.72 5.90
N LYS A 384 -0.65 23.44 5.81
CA LYS A 384 -1.25 22.37 6.62
C LYS A 384 -0.41 21.92 7.82
N LEU A 385 0.91 22.08 7.75
CA LEU A 385 1.83 21.48 8.73
C LEU A 385 2.64 22.54 9.47
N VAL A 386 3.29 23.46 8.75
CA VAL A 386 4.36 24.29 9.34
C VAL A 386 3.85 25.19 10.47
N GLN A 387 2.72 25.88 10.30
CA GLN A 387 2.18 26.79 11.32
C GLN A 387 1.72 26.02 12.57
N GLU A 388 0.97 24.94 12.37
CA GLU A 388 0.46 24.10 13.47
C GLU A 388 1.59 23.43 14.26
N LEU A 389 2.62 22.93 13.57
CA LEU A 389 3.75 22.28 14.24
C LEU A 389 4.59 23.27 15.06
N ILE A 390 4.79 24.50 14.58
CA ILE A 390 5.48 25.53 15.37
C ILE A 390 4.70 25.82 16.66
N LEU A 391 3.38 25.90 16.58
CA LEU A 391 2.52 26.10 17.75
C LEU A 391 2.62 24.92 18.72
N LEU A 392 2.48 23.68 18.22
CA LEU A 392 2.56 22.47 19.05
C LEU A 392 3.93 22.28 19.71
N SER A 393 5.03 22.56 19.00
CA SER A 393 6.38 22.52 19.55
C SER A 393 6.58 23.48 20.73
N SER A 394 5.84 24.60 20.77
CA SER A 394 5.87 25.52 21.91
C SER A 394 5.08 24.99 23.13
N GLN A 395 4.11 24.10 22.91
CA GLN A 395 3.22 23.57 23.93
C GLN A 395 3.76 22.28 24.58
N TYR A 396 4.46 21.44 23.81
CA TYR A 396 4.89 20.11 24.24
C TYR A 396 6.41 19.94 24.09
N SER A 397 7.11 19.74 25.21
CA SER A 397 8.58 19.59 25.22
C SER A 397 9.08 18.35 24.47
N THR A 398 8.27 17.28 24.37
CA THR A 398 8.62 16.04 23.65
C THR A 398 8.73 16.23 22.14
N ILE A 399 8.15 17.29 21.60
CA ILE A 399 8.22 17.69 20.18
C ILE A 399 8.77 19.12 20.02
N GLY A 400 9.33 19.67 21.11
CA GLY A 400 9.81 21.04 21.22
C GLY A 400 11.22 21.24 20.66
N GLU A 401 11.84 22.36 21.01
CA GLU A 401 13.19 22.71 20.54
C GLU A 401 14.21 21.59 20.79
N ASP A 402 15.19 21.47 19.88
CA ASP A 402 16.24 20.45 19.89
C ASP A 402 15.79 18.98 19.77
N THR A 403 14.50 18.73 19.53
CA THR A 403 14.00 17.41 19.13
C THR A 403 14.16 17.17 17.62
N ASP A 404 14.16 15.91 17.22
CA ASP A 404 14.23 15.55 15.80
C ASP A 404 12.99 16.00 15.02
N ILE A 405 11.82 16.14 15.68
CA ILE A 405 10.62 16.72 15.07
C ILE A 405 10.86 18.20 14.77
N TRP A 406 11.32 18.97 15.75
CA TRP A 406 11.60 20.40 15.54
C TRP A 406 12.64 20.63 14.43
N ARG A 407 13.69 19.80 14.38
CA ARG A 407 14.68 19.86 13.29
C ARG A 407 14.04 19.53 11.94
N SER A 408 13.21 18.49 11.86
CA SER A 408 12.47 18.10 10.65
C SER A 408 11.51 19.19 10.16
N VAL A 409 10.84 19.89 11.08
CA VAL A 409 9.96 21.03 10.77
C VAL A 409 10.75 22.22 10.25
N THR A 410 11.88 22.52 10.88
CA THR A 410 12.75 23.61 10.45
C THR A 410 13.34 23.32 9.07
N PHE A 411 13.71 22.06 8.81
CA PHE A 411 14.15 21.59 7.49
C PHE A 411 13.06 21.75 6.42
N LEU A 412 11.82 21.35 6.72
CA LEU A 412 10.69 21.53 5.82
C LEU A 412 10.47 23.02 5.50
N ARG A 413 10.48 23.89 6.53
CA ARG A 413 10.30 25.34 6.35
C ARG A 413 11.37 25.95 5.45
N GLN A 414 12.65 25.62 5.67
CA GLN A 414 13.75 26.10 4.83
C GLN A 414 13.64 25.56 3.41
N SER A 415 13.27 24.29 3.24
CA SER A 415 13.06 23.68 1.94
C SER A 415 11.99 24.43 1.12
N ILE A 416 10.88 24.80 1.77
CA ILE A 416 9.80 25.58 1.14
C ILE A 416 10.28 27.00 0.79
N GLY A 417 11.02 27.66 1.69
CA GLY A 417 11.55 29.01 1.47
C GLY A 417 12.62 29.08 0.37
N SER A 418 13.41 28.01 0.20
CA SER A 418 14.53 27.96 -0.76
C SER A 418 14.11 28.09 -2.23
N LEU A 419 12.84 27.82 -2.57
CA LEU A 419 12.29 28.01 -3.90
C LEU A 419 11.88 29.47 -4.17
N ALA A 420 11.66 30.27 -3.12
CA ALA A 420 11.17 31.64 -3.24
C ALA A 420 12.29 32.70 -3.26
N GLN A 421 13.53 32.32 -2.94
CA GLN A 421 14.65 33.25 -2.79
C GLN A 421 15.88 32.76 -3.59
N GLU A 422 16.34 33.59 -4.53
CA GLU A 422 17.70 33.49 -5.09
C GLU A 422 18.58 34.62 -4.53
N PRO A 423 19.83 34.34 -4.11
CA PRO A 423 20.54 33.06 -4.14
C PRO A 423 20.07 32.09 -3.04
N ARG A 424 20.19 30.78 -3.30
CA ARG A 424 19.89 29.73 -2.31
C ARG A 424 20.76 29.94 -1.06
N GLU A 425 20.14 30.35 0.04
CA GLU A 425 20.79 30.39 1.35
C GLU A 425 21.20 28.98 1.79
N SER A 426 22.34 28.88 2.47
CA SER A 426 22.78 27.66 3.12
C SER A 426 21.80 27.25 4.23
N PHE A 427 21.63 25.94 4.41
CA PHE A 427 20.78 25.43 5.48
C PHE A 427 21.43 25.69 6.84
N GLN A 428 20.63 25.97 7.87
CA GLN A 428 21.14 26.25 9.22
C GLN A 428 21.89 25.05 9.83
N ASP A 429 22.96 25.29 10.59
CA ASP A 429 23.72 24.24 11.34
C ASP A 429 22.84 23.43 12.31
N SER A 430 21.73 23.98 12.77
CA SER A 430 20.78 23.27 13.65
C SER A 430 20.14 22.03 12.98
N ILE A 431 20.12 22.00 11.64
CA ILE A 431 19.59 20.91 10.81
C ILE A 431 20.74 20.02 10.28
N HIS A 432 21.99 20.30 10.65
CA HIS A 432 23.11 19.46 10.22
C HIS A 432 22.88 18.00 10.66
N PRO A 433 23.17 16.99 9.80
CA PRO A 433 22.82 15.60 10.10
C PRO A 433 23.35 15.08 11.44
N SER A 434 24.50 15.57 11.91
CA SER A 434 25.08 15.18 13.21
C SER A 434 24.20 15.55 14.41
N ARG A 435 23.24 16.46 14.24
CA ARG A 435 22.33 16.91 15.29
C ARG A 435 21.12 16.01 15.48
N PHE A 436 20.76 15.19 14.48
CA PHE A 436 19.65 14.24 14.59
C PHE A 436 20.02 13.10 15.53
N GLN A 437 19.12 12.71 16.43
CA GLN A 437 19.33 11.61 17.38
C GLN A 437 19.10 10.26 16.69
N ASP A 438 18.03 10.17 15.91
CA ASP A 438 17.70 8.98 15.11
C ASP A 438 18.73 8.76 13.98
N VAL A 439 19.21 7.52 13.88
CA VAL A 439 20.24 7.10 12.92
C VAL A 439 19.69 7.07 11.49
N GLU A 440 18.43 6.68 11.31
CA GLU A 440 17.79 6.62 9.99
C GLU A 440 17.50 8.04 9.47
N LEU A 441 16.97 8.93 10.32
CA LEU A 441 16.78 10.35 9.97
C LEU A 441 18.11 11.00 9.56
N ARG A 442 19.16 10.77 10.34
CA ARG A 442 20.51 11.26 10.04
C ARG A 442 20.98 10.80 8.66
N LYS A 443 20.82 9.51 8.34
CA LYS A 443 21.23 8.96 7.05
C LYS A 443 20.44 9.60 5.91
N CYS A 444 19.12 9.73 6.05
CA CYS A 444 18.27 10.35 5.03
C CYS A 444 18.65 11.80 4.72
N ILE A 445 19.06 12.58 5.71
CA ILE A 445 19.49 13.98 5.50
C ILE A 445 20.91 14.04 4.92
N GLN A 446 21.80 13.12 5.29
CA GLN A 446 23.12 13.00 4.68
C GLN A 446 23.04 12.69 3.18
N ASP A 447 22.14 11.79 2.80
CA ASP A 447 21.93 11.37 1.41
C ASP A 447 21.41 12.51 0.51
N LEU A 448 20.95 13.63 1.09
CA LEU A 448 20.50 14.81 0.34
C LEU A 448 21.62 15.75 -0.09
N HIS A 449 22.85 15.58 0.42
CA HIS A 449 24.03 16.37 0.03
C HIS A 449 23.81 17.89 0.02
N LEU A 450 23.12 18.42 1.02
CA LEU A 450 22.81 19.84 1.16
C LEU A 450 24.01 20.64 1.68
N ASN A 451 24.06 21.93 1.34
CA ASN A 451 25.06 22.87 1.88
C ASN A 451 24.56 23.47 3.20
N TYR A 452 25.38 23.38 4.25
CA TYR A 452 25.08 23.91 5.58
C TYR A 452 25.97 25.09 5.92
N ASP A 453 25.45 26.00 6.74
CA ASP A 453 26.24 27.05 7.37
C ASP A 453 27.39 26.44 8.19
N ALA A 454 28.56 27.08 8.14
CA ALA A 454 29.68 26.66 8.98
C ALA A 454 29.25 26.74 10.45
N PRO A 455 29.64 25.76 11.30
CA PRO A 455 29.31 25.81 12.71
C PRO A 455 29.85 27.11 13.28
N ASN A 456 28.97 27.89 13.90
CA ASN A 456 29.34 29.10 14.62
C ASN A 456 30.30 28.71 15.76
N HIS A 457 31.60 28.61 15.46
CA HIS A 457 32.62 28.76 16.47
C HIS A 457 32.38 30.15 17.05
N ALA A 458 31.93 30.17 18.30
CA ALA A 458 31.68 31.35 19.09
C ALA A 458 32.91 32.27 19.07
N THR A 459 33.01 33.10 18.05
CA THR A 459 33.90 34.25 18.06
C THR A 459 33.15 35.30 18.85
N ASN A 460 33.56 35.41 20.11
CA ASN A 460 33.22 36.51 20.99
C ASN A 460 33.40 37.85 20.26
N ALA A 461 32.32 38.39 19.69
CA ALA A 461 32.28 39.75 19.19
C ALA A 461 31.10 40.46 19.84
N LYS A 462 31.29 40.82 21.11
CA LYS A 462 30.58 41.97 21.71
C LYS A 462 30.88 43.20 20.87
N LYS A 463 30.00 43.56 19.94
CA LYS A 463 29.83 44.94 19.49
C LYS A 463 28.35 45.27 19.46
N LYS A 464 27.92 46.01 20.50
CA LYS A 464 26.70 46.82 20.51
C LYS A 464 26.60 47.58 19.18
N ARG A 465 25.64 47.22 18.34
CA ARG A 465 25.22 48.05 17.20
C ARG A 465 24.19 49.04 17.76
N LYS A 466 24.51 50.34 17.64
CA LYS A 466 23.56 51.43 17.92
C LYS A 466 22.36 51.28 16.97
N LEU A 467 21.15 51.26 17.53
CA LEU A 467 19.92 51.51 16.79
C LEU A 467 19.98 52.92 16.20
N SER A 468 19.95 53.01 14.88
CA SER A 468 19.52 54.19 14.15
C SER A 468 18.05 53.94 13.83
N GLU A 469 17.15 54.76 14.37
CA GLU A 469 15.76 54.83 13.93
C GLU A 469 15.74 55.37 12.50
N GLU A 470 15.68 54.48 11.52
CA GLU A 470 15.11 54.80 10.21
C GLU A 470 13.71 54.20 10.20
N SER A 471 12.70 55.07 10.27
CA SER A 471 11.29 54.74 10.08
C SER A 471 11.10 54.20 8.66
N THR A 472 11.28 52.89 8.51
CA THR A 472 10.97 52.17 7.27
C THR A 472 9.46 52.05 7.24
N ASP A 473 8.81 52.83 6.37
CA ASP A 473 7.36 52.92 6.30
C ASP A 473 6.81 51.63 5.65
N PHE A 474 6.60 50.60 6.48
CA PHE A 474 6.15 49.26 6.08
C PHE A 474 4.89 49.28 5.20
N LEU A 475 4.08 50.33 5.32
CA LEU A 475 2.88 50.52 4.51
C LEU A 475 3.23 50.68 3.03
N THR A 476 4.28 51.44 2.70
CA THR A 476 4.73 51.70 1.32
C THR A 476 5.30 50.45 0.64
N ILE A 477 6.00 49.61 1.40
CA ILE A 477 6.52 48.33 0.90
C ILE A 477 5.37 47.36 0.63
N LEU A 478 4.36 47.34 1.52
CA LEU A 478 3.18 46.49 1.36
C LEU A 478 2.33 46.93 0.16
N THR A 479 2.06 48.23 0.00
CA THR A 479 1.31 48.72 -1.16
C THR A 479 2.05 48.47 -2.47
N HIS A 480 3.38 48.65 -2.49
CA HIS A 480 4.16 48.35 -3.69
C HIS A 480 4.09 46.87 -4.07
N GLY A 481 4.21 45.96 -3.10
CA GLY A 481 4.06 44.51 -3.33
C GLY A 481 2.66 44.11 -3.82
N ILE A 482 1.60 44.81 -3.39
CA ILE A 482 0.23 44.58 -3.86
C ILE A 482 0.08 45.02 -5.33
N PHE A 483 0.60 46.18 -5.71
CA PHE A 483 0.55 46.67 -7.09
C PHE A 483 1.34 45.77 -8.05
N GLU A 484 2.51 45.30 -7.62
CA GLU A 484 3.35 44.37 -8.40
C GLU A 484 2.64 43.02 -8.62
N THR A 485 2.00 42.48 -7.58
CA THR A 485 1.27 41.19 -7.66
C THR A 485 0.04 41.28 -8.56
N LEU A 486 -0.62 42.45 -8.60
CA LEU A 486 -1.82 42.68 -9.41
C LEU A 486 -1.50 43.13 -10.85
N GLN A 487 -0.23 43.34 -11.21
CA GLN A 487 0.22 43.90 -12.50
C GLN A 487 -0.46 45.23 -12.85
N VAL A 488 -0.77 46.04 -11.83
CA VAL A 488 -1.36 47.38 -12.00
C VAL A 488 -0.28 48.41 -11.73
N THR A 489 -0.10 49.37 -12.63
CA THR A 489 0.85 50.47 -12.43
C THR A 489 0.46 51.31 -11.22
N PRO A 490 1.38 51.59 -10.29
CA PRO A 490 1.08 52.44 -9.14
C PRO A 490 0.67 53.85 -9.62
N PRO A 491 -0.30 54.50 -8.96
CA PRO A 491 -0.71 55.85 -9.32
C PRO A 491 0.44 56.84 -9.11
N SER A 492 0.57 57.84 -10.00
CA SER A 492 1.54 58.93 -9.83
C SER A 492 1.24 59.74 -8.58
N ASP A 493 2.26 60.28 -7.90
CA ASP A 493 2.15 61.02 -6.63
C ASP A 493 1.09 62.16 -6.64
N ASP A 494 0.74 62.70 -7.81
CA ASP A 494 -0.32 63.71 -7.95
C ASP A 494 -1.75 63.18 -7.69
N ASP A 495 -1.99 61.86 -7.83
CA ASP A 495 -3.29 61.23 -7.57
C ASP A 495 -3.45 60.79 -6.10
N VAL A 496 -2.35 60.65 -5.35
CA VAL A 496 -2.37 60.26 -3.93
C VAL A 496 -2.94 61.40 -3.07
N VAL A 497 -2.66 62.65 -3.43
CA VAL A 497 -3.18 63.84 -2.74
C VAL A 497 -4.70 63.98 -2.90
N LEU A 498 -5.27 63.47 -4.00
CA LEU A 498 -6.72 63.51 -4.21
C LEU A 498 -7.48 62.46 -3.37
N PHE A 499 -6.83 61.34 -3.03
CA PHE A 499 -7.47 60.23 -2.32
C PHE A 499 -7.65 60.51 -0.82
N GLU A 500 -6.71 61.22 -0.18
CA GLU A 500 -6.82 61.60 1.24
C GLU A 500 -7.82 62.74 1.49
N GLN A 501 -8.10 63.60 0.50
CA GLN A 501 -9.01 64.74 0.67
C GLN A 501 -10.50 64.41 0.45
N ILE A 502 -10.85 63.24 -0.06
CA ILE A 502 -12.25 62.90 -0.38
C ILE A 502 -12.89 62.02 0.72
N PHE A 503 -12.12 61.42 1.63
CA PHE A 503 -12.64 60.46 2.62
C PHE A 503 -12.19 60.67 4.08
N LEU A 504 -11.85 61.92 4.46
CA LEU A 504 -11.77 62.33 5.86
C LEU A 504 -12.83 63.37 6.23
#